data_AF-A0AAV3SIT7-F1
#
_entry.id   AF-A0AAV3SIT7-F1
#
_cell.length_a   1.000
_cell.length_b   1.000
_cell.length_c   1.000
_cell.angle_alpha   90.00
_cell.angle_beta   90.00
_cell.angle_gamma   90.00
#
_symmetry.space_group_name_H-M   'P 1'
#
loop_
_entity.id
_entity.type
_entity.pdbx_description
1 polymer ?
#
loop_
_entity_poly.entity_id
_entity_poly.type
_entity_poly.pdbx_seq_one_letter_code
_entity_poly.pdbx_strand_id
1 'polypeptide(L)'
;MDRTDTIAFTVRFLGAVLLAIGIGAAVVGGYALFQEDLGLCGNPLLEVSSPSAPASGPTLAASDLSGPERAALDEAVNGPTSDGEIDGPIRTDALREGAVVSYQGERYYAAIGSLNSCVSIDPLVFPLGMALVALGAAAYVSPTLRRWFESIMGS
;
A
#
# COMPACT_ATOMS: atom_id res chain seq x y z
N MET A 1 13.21 -0.10 -43.68
CA MET A 1 12.90 -1.16 -42.70
C MET A 1 11.84 -2.05 -43.32
N ASP A 2 12.05 -3.36 -43.36
CA ASP A 2 11.07 -4.27 -43.96
C ASP A 2 9.79 -4.32 -43.11
N ARG A 3 8.65 -4.57 -43.74
CA ARG A 3 7.33 -4.57 -43.06
C ARG A 3 7.29 -5.62 -41.96
N THR A 4 7.98 -6.74 -42.18
CA THR A 4 8.12 -7.87 -41.26
C THR A 4 8.88 -7.50 -39.99
N ASP A 5 9.95 -6.71 -40.10
CA ASP A 5 10.75 -6.25 -38.95
C ASP A 5 9.98 -5.26 -38.10
N THR A 6 9.25 -4.34 -38.75
CA THR A 6 8.38 -3.39 -38.07
C THR A 6 7.31 -4.10 -37.25
N ILE A 7 6.62 -5.10 -37.82
CA ILE A 7 5.61 -5.89 -37.11
C ILE A 7 6.21 -6.64 -35.92
N ALA A 8 7.37 -7.29 -36.12
CA ALA A 8 8.03 -8.04 -35.05
C ALA A 8 8.49 -7.12 -33.90
N PHE A 9 8.94 -5.91 -34.21
CA PHE A 9 9.27 -4.91 -33.20
C PHE A 9 8.02 -4.43 -32.45
N THR A 10 6.95 -4.05 -33.16
CA THR A 10 5.71 -3.56 -32.54
C THR A 10 5.08 -4.60 -31.62
N VAL A 11 5.03 -5.87 -32.05
CA VAL A 11 4.49 -6.96 -31.23
C VAL A 11 5.33 -7.19 -29.97
N ARG A 12 6.66 -7.14 -30.06
CA ARG A 12 7.54 -7.24 -28.88
C ARG A 12 7.38 -6.07 -27.93
N PHE A 13 7.34 -4.86 -28.47
CA PHE A 13 7.16 -3.67 -27.67
C PHE A 13 5.82 -3.71 -26.91
N LEU A 14 4.73 -4.04 -27.60
CA LEU A 14 3.43 -4.18 -26.97
C LEU A 14 3.43 -5.30 -25.91
N GLY A 15 4.08 -6.42 -26.19
CA GLY A 15 4.24 -7.51 -25.22
C GLY A 15 4.98 -7.06 -23.96
N ALA A 16 6.07 -6.30 -24.10
CA ALA A 16 6.82 -5.76 -22.97
C ALA A 16 5.99 -4.77 -22.14
N VAL A 17 5.20 -3.90 -22.79
CA VAL A 17 4.30 -2.96 -22.10
C VAL A 17 3.22 -3.70 -21.31
N LEU A 18 2.56 -4.68 -21.94
CA LEU A 18 1.53 -5.49 -21.28
C LEU A 18 2.11 -6.27 -20.09
N LEU A 19 3.31 -6.83 -20.25
CA LEU A 19 4.02 -7.53 -19.19
C LEU A 19 4.31 -6.59 -18.00
N ALA A 20 4.82 -5.38 -18.26
CA ALA A 20 5.13 -4.41 -17.21
C ALA A 20 3.87 -3.99 -16.43
N ILE A 21 2.78 -3.67 -17.14
CA ILE A 21 1.49 -3.34 -16.51
C ILE A 21 0.95 -4.53 -15.70
N GLY A 22 1.01 -5.73 -16.28
CA GLY A 22 0.54 -6.95 -15.64
C GLY A 22 1.30 -7.28 -14.36
N ILE A 23 2.62 -7.12 -14.35
CA ILE A 23 3.45 -7.32 -13.14
C ILE A 23 3.03 -6.33 -12.05
N GLY A 24 2.88 -5.05 -12.38
CA GLY A 24 2.44 -4.04 -11.41
C GLY A 24 1.09 -4.40 -10.79
N ALA A 25 0.10 -4.76 -11.61
CA ALA A 25 -1.22 -5.17 -11.16
C ALA A 25 -1.18 -6.48 -10.33
N ALA A 26 -0.38 -7.47 -10.75
CA ALA A 26 -0.28 -8.75 -10.05
C ALA A 26 0.42 -8.61 -8.68
N VAL A 27 1.46 -7.77 -8.58
CA VAL A 27 2.16 -7.53 -7.31
C VAL A 27 1.25 -6.79 -6.34
N VAL A 28 0.63 -5.69 -6.78
CA VAL A 28 -0.25 -4.88 -5.93
C VAL A 28 -1.51 -5.67 -5.54
N GLY A 29 -2.13 -6.36 -6.49
CA GLY A 29 -3.28 -7.24 -6.25
C GLY A 29 -2.94 -8.43 -5.36
N GLY A 30 -1.77 -9.05 -5.55
CA GLY A 30 -1.30 -10.15 -4.74
C GLY A 30 -1.01 -9.72 -3.30
N TYR A 31 -0.32 -8.58 -3.13
CA TYR A 31 -0.11 -7.98 -1.82
C TYR A 31 -1.45 -7.82 -1.12
N ALA A 32 -2.46 -7.27 -1.82
CA ALA A 32 -3.77 -7.03 -1.23
C ALA A 32 -4.50 -8.25 -0.68
N LEU A 33 -4.33 -9.42 -1.31
CA LEU A 33 -4.94 -10.66 -0.87
C LEU A 33 -4.34 -11.23 0.41
N PHE A 34 -3.06 -10.97 0.69
CA PHE A 34 -2.35 -11.57 1.82
C PHE A 34 -2.13 -10.61 3.00
N GLN A 35 -2.53 -9.34 2.90
CA GLN A 35 -2.30 -8.33 3.95
C GLN A 35 -2.97 -8.70 5.27
N GLU A 36 -4.20 -9.20 5.20
CA GLU A 36 -4.97 -9.64 6.37
C GLU A 36 -4.34 -10.88 7.02
N ASP A 37 -3.99 -11.89 6.21
CA ASP A 37 -3.39 -13.14 6.69
C ASP A 37 -1.99 -12.93 7.32
N LEU A 38 -1.28 -11.88 6.92
CA LEU A 38 0.04 -11.52 7.46
C LEU A 38 -0.04 -10.56 8.66
N GLY A 39 -1.24 -10.17 9.11
CA GLY A 39 -1.42 -9.21 10.22
C GLY A 39 -0.89 -7.81 9.90
N LEU A 40 -0.74 -7.48 8.60
CA LEU A 40 -0.33 -6.16 8.13
C LEU A 40 -1.52 -5.19 8.06
N CYS A 41 -2.71 -5.71 8.32
CA CYS A 41 -3.96 -5.02 8.48
C CYS A 41 -4.37 -5.04 9.94
N GLY A 42 -4.68 -3.87 10.50
CA GLY A 42 -5.09 -3.74 11.90
C GLY A 42 -5.74 -2.40 12.15
N ASN A 43 -6.03 -2.09 13.41
CA ASN A 43 -6.51 -0.76 13.71
C ASN A 43 -5.37 0.29 13.59
N PRO A 44 -5.72 1.57 13.38
CA PRO A 44 -4.73 2.64 13.34
C PRO A 44 -3.95 2.73 14.65
N LEU A 45 -2.65 3.01 14.54
CA LEU A 45 -1.78 3.20 15.69
C LEU A 45 -1.62 4.68 15.98
N LEU A 46 -1.91 5.05 17.23
CA LEU A 46 -1.61 6.36 17.79
C LEU A 46 -0.21 6.30 18.40
N GLU A 47 0.71 7.12 17.90
CA GLU A 47 2.06 7.23 18.43
C GLU A 47 2.16 8.48 19.29
N VAL A 48 2.78 8.35 20.45
CA VAL A 48 2.95 9.41 21.43
C VAL A 48 4.43 9.67 21.66
N SER A 49 4.80 10.94 21.68
CA SER A 49 6.16 11.37 22.00
C SER A 49 6.13 12.55 22.95
N SER A 50 7.20 12.70 23.74
CA SER A 50 7.43 13.95 24.48
C SER A 50 7.52 15.10 23.47
N PRO A 51 6.80 16.22 23.66
CA PRO A 51 6.78 17.31 22.70
C PRO A 51 8.20 17.91 22.58
N SER A 52 8.87 17.63 21.47
CA SER A 52 10.09 18.36 21.11
C SER A 52 9.68 19.77 20.68
N ALA A 53 10.40 20.78 21.16
CA ALA A 53 10.02 22.17 20.92
C ALA A 53 10.43 22.62 19.50
N PRO A 54 9.57 23.35 18.76
CA PRO A 54 8.14 23.56 19.00
C PRO A 54 7.33 22.45 18.34
N ALA A 55 6.58 21.68 19.14
CA ALA A 55 5.62 20.71 18.63
C ALA A 55 4.60 21.48 17.79
N SER A 56 4.67 21.27 16.48
CA SER A 56 3.86 22.00 15.51
C SER A 56 2.51 21.31 15.41
N GLY A 57 1.46 21.90 15.95
CA GLY A 57 0.11 21.34 15.89
C GLY A 57 -0.88 22.05 16.81
N PRO A 58 -2.18 21.88 16.58
CA PRO A 58 -3.22 22.37 17.49
C PRO A 58 -3.07 21.70 18.86
N THR A 59 -3.37 22.45 19.92
CA THR A 59 -3.42 21.89 21.27
C THR A 59 -4.83 21.42 21.58
N LEU A 60 -4.96 20.18 22.04
CA LEU A 60 -6.23 19.53 22.38
C LEU A 60 -6.23 19.08 23.83
N ALA A 61 -7.39 19.06 24.48
CA ALA A 61 -7.54 18.34 25.73
C ALA A 61 -7.86 16.87 25.44
N ALA A 62 -7.39 15.94 26.29
CA ALA A 62 -7.78 14.54 26.17
C ALA A 62 -9.30 14.31 26.28
N SER A 63 -10.05 15.27 26.85
CA SER A 63 -11.52 15.25 26.85
C SER A 63 -12.13 15.42 25.45
N ASP A 64 -11.42 16.07 24.53
CA ASP A 64 -11.90 16.36 23.18
C ASP A 64 -11.75 15.15 22.24
N LEU A 65 -10.94 14.16 22.64
CA LEU A 65 -10.77 12.90 21.94
C LEU A 65 -12.03 12.02 22.04
N SER A 66 -12.26 11.18 21.03
CA SER A 66 -13.27 10.14 21.12
C SER A 66 -12.89 9.06 22.15
N GLY A 67 -13.84 8.21 22.52
CA GLY A 67 -13.59 7.08 23.43
C GLY A 67 -12.41 6.20 23.00
N PRO A 68 -12.41 5.69 21.74
CA PRO A 68 -11.30 4.90 21.20
C PRO A 68 -9.96 5.64 21.19
N GLU A 69 -9.93 6.89 20.70
CA GLU A 69 -8.69 7.69 20.65
C GLU A 69 -8.12 7.96 22.05
N ARG A 70 -8.99 8.16 23.05
CA ARG A 70 -8.56 8.38 24.43
C ARG A 70 -8.01 7.09 25.06
N ALA A 71 -8.60 5.94 24.75
CA ALA A 71 -8.10 4.65 25.20
C ALA A 71 -6.71 4.35 24.59
N ALA A 72 -6.56 4.61 23.28
CA ALA A 72 -5.27 4.50 22.60
C ALA A 72 -4.22 5.47 23.16
N LEU A 73 -4.61 6.71 23.52
CA LEU A 73 -3.70 7.66 24.18
C LEU A 73 -3.25 7.16 25.56
N ASP A 74 -4.16 6.60 26.34
CA ASP A 74 -3.84 6.03 27.64
C ASP A 74 -2.90 4.83 27.52
N GLU A 75 -3.14 3.96 26.54
CA GLU A 75 -2.26 2.83 26.22
C GLU A 75 -0.87 3.31 25.77
N ALA A 76 -0.81 4.28 24.85
CA ALA A 76 0.46 4.82 24.36
C ALA A 76 1.27 5.51 25.46
N VAL A 77 0.63 6.23 26.38
CA VAL A 77 1.32 6.92 27.49
C VAL A 77 1.81 5.95 28.56
N ASN A 78 1.01 4.95 28.91
CA ASN A 78 1.34 4.00 29.99
C ASN A 78 2.05 2.73 29.48
N GLY A 79 2.08 2.52 28.17
CA GLY A 79 2.62 1.35 27.50
C GLY A 79 4.13 1.40 27.29
N PRO A 80 4.78 0.25 27.10
CA PRO A 80 6.23 0.16 26.94
C PRO A 80 6.75 0.70 25.60
N THR A 81 5.89 0.82 24.58
CA THR A 81 6.26 1.07 23.18
C THR A 81 5.89 2.48 22.70
N SER A 82 5.23 3.28 23.55
CA SER A 82 4.79 4.65 23.25
C SER A 82 3.76 4.76 22.10
N ASP A 83 3.10 3.66 21.78
CA ASP A 83 2.03 3.55 20.81
C ASP A 83 0.81 2.83 21.41
N GLY A 84 -0.37 3.12 20.87
CA GLY A 84 -1.64 2.53 21.30
C GLY A 84 -2.59 2.34 20.13
N GLU A 85 -3.40 1.29 20.19
CA GLU A 85 -4.25 0.88 19.08
C GLU A 85 -5.62 1.57 19.15
N ILE A 86 -6.03 2.26 18.09
CA ILE A 86 -7.33 2.95 18.03
C ILE A 86 -8.42 1.96 17.59
N ASP A 87 -9.04 1.26 18.53
CA ASP A 87 -10.17 0.36 18.27
C ASP A 87 -11.47 1.15 17.98
N GLY A 88 -11.59 1.66 16.75
CA GLY A 88 -12.75 2.37 16.26
C GLY A 88 -12.44 3.51 15.29
N PRO A 89 -13.45 4.31 14.90
CA PRO A 89 -13.26 5.38 13.94
C PRO A 89 -12.50 6.55 14.55
N ILE A 90 -11.45 7.00 13.87
CA ILE A 90 -10.78 8.28 14.15
C ILE A 90 -11.77 9.42 13.85
N ARG A 91 -11.98 10.30 14.83
CA ARG A 91 -12.85 11.47 14.74
C ARG A 91 -12.11 12.79 14.83
N THR A 92 -10.89 12.76 15.35
CA THR A 92 -10.09 13.94 15.59
C THR A 92 -9.11 14.13 14.44
N ASP A 93 -9.47 14.96 13.45
CA ASP A 93 -8.63 15.20 12.26
C ASP A 93 -7.25 15.76 12.63
N ALA A 94 -7.17 16.52 13.71
CA ALA A 94 -5.92 17.05 14.23
C ALA A 94 -4.89 15.96 14.62
N LEU A 95 -5.32 14.73 14.95
CA LEU A 95 -4.39 13.61 15.17
C LEU A 95 -3.76 13.10 13.88
N ARG A 96 -4.38 13.33 12.71
CA ARG A 96 -3.80 12.96 11.40
C ARG A 96 -2.63 13.86 11.03
N GLU A 97 -2.69 15.12 11.41
CA GLU A 97 -1.65 16.13 11.19
C GLU A 97 -0.64 16.19 12.34
N GLY A 98 -0.98 15.56 13.47
CA GLY A 98 -0.25 15.62 14.73
C GLY A 98 -0.72 16.79 15.59
N ALA A 99 -1.00 16.49 16.86
CA ALA A 99 -1.53 17.46 17.82
C ALA A 99 -0.82 17.34 19.17
N VAL A 100 -0.78 18.44 19.92
CA VAL A 100 -0.33 18.41 21.31
C VAL A 100 -1.54 18.13 22.19
N VAL A 101 -1.59 16.94 22.79
CA VAL A 101 -2.68 16.54 23.68
C VAL A 101 -2.25 16.73 25.14
N SER A 102 -3.07 17.45 25.90
CA SER A 102 -2.91 17.58 27.34
C SER A 102 -3.61 16.41 28.04
N TYR A 103 -2.85 15.57 28.74
CA TYR A 103 -3.33 14.39 29.46
C TYR A 103 -2.66 14.28 30.83
N GLN A 104 -3.45 14.09 31.89
CA GLN A 104 -2.98 14.00 33.29
C GLN A 104 -2.05 15.14 33.75
N GLY A 105 -2.22 16.35 33.20
CA GLY A 105 -1.39 17.51 33.55
C GLY A 105 -0.06 17.59 32.79
N GLU A 106 0.25 16.60 31.95
CA GLU A 106 1.39 16.60 31.04
C GLU A 106 0.94 16.84 29.59
N ARG A 107 1.89 17.26 28.75
CA ARG A 107 1.66 17.50 27.33
C ARG A 107 2.39 16.45 26.53
N TYR A 108 1.65 15.82 25.63
CA TYR A 108 2.13 14.77 24.75
C TYR A 108 1.92 15.21 23.30
N TYR A 109 2.90 14.96 22.44
CA TYR A 109 2.67 15.06 21.00
C TYR A 109 2.09 13.72 20.54
N ALA A 110 0.86 13.73 20.04
CA ALA A 110 0.16 12.55 19.56
C ALA A 110 -0.13 12.69 18.07
N ALA A 111 0.23 11.68 17.30
CA ALA A 111 -0.01 11.61 15.87
C ALA A 111 -0.39 10.19 15.47
N ILE A 112 -1.12 10.04 14.37
CA ILE A 112 -1.35 8.71 13.80
C ILE A 112 -0.05 8.28 13.11
N GLY A 113 0.70 7.39 13.77
CA GLY A 113 1.99 6.88 13.27
C GLY A 113 1.82 5.89 12.12
N SER A 114 0.72 5.12 12.14
CA SER A 114 0.31 4.27 11.04
C SER A 114 -1.20 4.21 10.96
N LEU A 115 -1.76 4.41 9.77
CA LEU A 115 -3.19 4.17 9.54
C LEU A 115 -3.51 2.67 9.54
N ASN A 116 -2.51 1.79 9.41
CA ASN A 116 -2.63 0.33 9.22
C ASN A 116 -3.81 -0.09 8.33
N SER A 117 -4.21 0.81 7.43
CA SER A 117 -5.39 0.66 6.60
C SER A 117 -5.02 -0.24 5.45
N CYS A 118 -5.69 -1.39 5.34
CA CYS A 118 -5.49 -2.31 4.22
C CYS A 118 -5.61 -1.55 2.90
N VAL A 119 -4.69 -1.83 1.97
CA VAL A 119 -4.85 -1.38 0.60
C VAL A 119 -6.11 -2.04 0.05
N SER A 120 -7.14 -1.25 -0.22
CA SER A 120 -8.39 -1.71 -0.83
C SER A 120 -8.27 -1.59 -2.34
N ILE A 121 -8.31 -2.71 -3.04
CA ILE A 121 -8.29 -2.79 -4.50
C ILE A 121 -9.37 -3.77 -4.95
N ASP A 122 -9.84 -3.59 -6.19
CA ASP A 122 -10.80 -4.50 -6.80
C ASP A 122 -10.20 -5.93 -6.88
N PRO A 123 -10.90 -6.98 -6.41
CA PRO A 123 -10.43 -8.37 -6.44
C PRO A 123 -10.02 -8.84 -7.85
N LEU A 124 -10.53 -8.19 -8.90
CA LEU A 124 -10.20 -8.50 -10.28
C LEU A 124 -8.81 -8.04 -10.71
N VAL A 125 -8.15 -7.14 -9.98
CA VAL A 125 -6.84 -6.58 -10.35
C VAL A 125 -5.76 -7.65 -10.41
N PHE A 126 -5.74 -8.58 -9.44
CA PHE A 126 -4.80 -9.69 -9.43
C PHE A 126 -4.95 -10.63 -10.65
N PRO A 127 -6.12 -11.25 -10.91
CA PRO A 127 -6.28 -12.15 -12.04
C PRO A 127 -6.12 -11.42 -13.39
N LEU A 128 -6.53 -10.16 -13.49
CA LEU A 128 -6.34 -9.36 -14.70
C LEU A 128 -4.85 -9.03 -14.92
N GLY A 129 -4.10 -8.74 -13.86
CA GLY A 129 -2.65 -8.58 -13.89
C GLY A 129 -1.95 -9.83 -14.40
N MET A 130 -2.31 -11.00 -13.87
CA MET A 130 -1.78 -12.30 -14.31
C MET A 130 -2.11 -12.59 -15.79
N ALA A 131 -3.32 -12.27 -16.24
CA ALA A 131 -3.71 -12.41 -17.64
C ALA A 131 -2.87 -11.48 -18.56
N LEU A 132 -2.62 -10.24 -18.15
CA LEU A 132 -1.78 -9.29 -18.88
C LEU A 132 -0.31 -9.75 -18.94
N VAL A 133 0.22 -10.34 -17.86
CA VAL A 133 1.56 -10.95 -17.87
C VAL A 133 1.63 -12.08 -18.88
N ALA A 134 0.66 -13.01 -18.87
CA ALA A 134 0.63 -14.14 -19.79
C ALA A 134 0.54 -13.68 -21.26
N LEU A 135 -0.35 -12.72 -21.54
CA LEU A 135 -0.51 -12.15 -22.88
C LEU A 135 0.74 -11.38 -23.32
N GLY A 136 1.34 -10.60 -22.42
CA GLY A 136 2.57 -9.85 -22.68
C GLY A 136 3.75 -10.77 -22.99
N ALA A 137 3.94 -11.82 -22.19
CA ALA A 137 4.95 -12.83 -22.42
C ALA A 137 4.75 -13.56 -23.76
N ALA A 138 3.52 -13.99 -24.06
CA ALA A 138 3.20 -14.63 -25.33
C ALA A 138 3.48 -13.70 -26.52
N ALA A 139 3.05 -12.45 -26.47
CA ALA A 139 3.31 -11.46 -27.51
C ALA A 139 4.81 -11.21 -27.70
N TYR A 140 5.55 -11.04 -26.60
CA TYR A 140 6.99 -10.78 -26.64
C TYR A 140 7.79 -11.93 -27.28
N VAL A 141 7.47 -13.18 -26.92
CA VAL A 141 8.21 -14.36 -27.40
C VAL A 141 7.73 -14.82 -28.78
N SER A 142 6.48 -14.51 -29.17
CA SER A 142 5.86 -15.00 -30.42
C SER A 142 6.71 -14.86 -31.69
N PRO A 143 7.41 -13.74 -31.97
CA PRO A 143 8.13 -13.62 -33.25
C PRO A 143 9.43 -14.43 -33.25
N THR A 144 9.94 -14.80 -32.08
CA THR A 144 11.13 -15.65 -31.93
C THR A 144 10.74 -17.13 -32.02
N LEU A 145 9.64 -17.52 -31.36
CA LEU A 145 9.10 -18.89 -31.45
C LEU A 145 8.70 -19.27 -32.87
N ARG A 146 8.07 -18.35 -33.61
CA ARG A 146 7.69 -18.60 -35.01
C ARG A 146 8.90 -18.94 -35.87
N ARG A 147 9.99 -18.14 -35.77
CA ARG A 147 11.24 -18.39 -36.51
C ARG A 147 11.89 -19.72 -36.12
N TRP A 148 11.85 -20.07 -34.84
CA TRP A 148 12.41 -21.33 -34.34
C TRP A 148 11.61 -22.54 -34.86
N PHE A 149 10.27 -22.49 -34.81
CA PHE A 149 9.42 -23.56 -35.35
C PHE A 149 9.58 -23.72 -36.86
N GLU A 150 9.66 -22.61 -37.62
CA GLU A 150 9.94 -22.64 -39.06
C GLU A 150 11.31 -23.26 -39.36
N SER A 151 12.33 -23.02 -38.52
CA SER A 151 13.65 -23.62 -38.69
C SER A 151 13.70 -25.14 -38.42
N ILE A 152 12.77 -25.67 -37.62
CA ILE A 152 12.70 -27.11 -37.27
C ILE A 152 11.80 -27.89 -38.23
N MET A 153 10.69 -27.30 -38.70
CA MET A 153 9.80 -27.97 -39.67
C MET A 153 10.22 -27.78 -41.13
N GLY A 154 11.11 -26.84 -41.42
CA GLY A 154 11.64 -26.57 -42.76
C GLY A 154 12.87 -27.39 -43.14
N SER A 155 13.36 -28.28 -42.26
CA SER A 155 14.52 -29.18 -42.49
C SER A 155 14.11 -30.62 -42.69
#